data_AF-A0A6L9YBD6-F1
#
_entry.id   AF-A0A6L9YBD6-F1
#
_cell.length_a   1.000
_cell.length_b   1.000
_cell.length_c   1.000
_cell.angle_alpha   90.00
_cell.angle_beta   90.00
_cell.angle_gamma   90.00
#
_symmetry.space_group_name_H-M   'P 1'
#
loop_
_entity.id
_entity.type
_entity.pdbx_description
1 polymer ?
#
loop_
_entity_poly.entity_id
_entity_poly.type
_entity_poly.pdbx_seq_one_letter_code
_entity_poly.pdbx_strand_id
1 'polypeptide(L)'
;MLNDLWRLRHAVKFWGTANIAQHGAIAALSPAGQQECQEVVKYYLENARLLREGLSATGLMCFGGIDSPFVWVKAPQGLSSWQFFQKMLQSTGIVGVPGSVFGDCGEGYLRLVALGPREEIEAAVKNF
;
A
#
# COMPACT_ATOMS: atom_id res chain seq x y z
N MET A 1 29.93 30.28 -15.91
CA MET A 1 28.96 31.05 -15.09
C MET A 1 27.62 30.33 -14.93
N LEU A 2 26.82 30.08 -15.97
CA LEU A 2 25.51 29.38 -15.81
C LEU A 2 25.67 27.94 -15.29
N ASN A 3 26.64 27.20 -15.83
CA ASN A 3 26.93 25.82 -15.40
C ASN A 3 27.39 25.74 -13.93
N ASP A 4 28.08 26.77 -13.44
CA ASP A 4 28.59 26.82 -12.06
C ASP A 4 27.45 27.10 -11.07
N LEU A 5 26.57 28.04 -11.40
CA LEU A 5 25.35 28.32 -10.63
C LEU A 5 24.38 27.14 -10.64
N TRP A 6 24.28 26.42 -11.76
CA TRP A 6 23.48 25.20 -11.87
C TRP A 6 23.99 24.08 -10.96
N ARG A 7 25.32 23.88 -10.92
CA ARG A 7 25.95 22.90 -10.02
C ARG A 7 25.71 23.22 -8.56
N LEU A 8 25.87 24.49 -8.15
CA LEU A 8 25.58 24.94 -6.78
C LEU A 8 24.11 24.68 -6.39
N ARG A 9 23.16 25.03 -7.26
CA ARG A 9 21.73 24.77 -7.03
C ARG A 9 21.43 23.29 -6.80
N HIS A 10 22.05 22.40 -7.56
CA HIS A 10 21.85 20.96 -7.39
C HIS A 10 22.53 20.42 -6.14
N ALA A 11 23.76 20.85 -5.85
CA ALA A 11 24.52 20.42 -4.67
C ALA A 11 23.85 20.78 -3.34
N VAL A 12 23.17 21.94 -3.28
CA VAL A 12 22.47 22.38 -2.05
C VAL A 12 21.13 21.67 -1.86
N LYS A 13 20.45 21.30 -2.95
CA LYS A 13 19.11 20.70 -2.91
C LYS A 13 19.12 19.20 -2.61
N PHE A 14 20.19 18.50 -2.96
CA PHE A 14 20.33 17.08 -2.69
C PHE A 14 21.80 16.70 -2.59
N TRP A 15 22.17 16.11 -1.45
CA TRP A 15 23.55 15.77 -1.11
C TRP A 15 23.90 14.31 -1.41
N GLY A 16 23.03 13.61 -2.15
CA GLY A 16 23.15 12.18 -2.41
C GLY A 16 22.46 11.32 -1.34
N THR A 17 22.19 10.07 -1.70
CA THR A 17 21.60 9.08 -0.80
C THR A 17 22.61 8.66 0.27
N ALA A 18 22.16 8.42 1.51
CA ALA A 18 23.02 7.95 2.58
C ALA A 18 23.80 6.67 2.17
N ASN A 19 25.09 6.63 2.47
CA ASN A 19 25.96 5.50 2.14
C ASN A 19 25.47 4.16 2.73
N ILE A 20 24.87 4.17 3.92
CA ILE A 20 24.28 2.97 4.55
C ILE A 20 23.13 2.43 3.69
N ALA A 21 22.23 3.30 3.21
CA ALA A 21 21.13 2.89 2.33
C ALA A 21 21.64 2.39 0.97
N GLN A 22 22.72 2.97 0.44
CA GLN A 22 23.35 2.50 -0.79
C GLN A 22 23.91 1.08 -0.65
N HIS A 23 24.60 0.77 0.45
CA HIS A 23 25.10 -0.60 0.71
C HIS A 23 23.95 -1.60 0.86
N GLY A 24 22.87 -1.23 1.55
CA GLY A 24 21.66 -2.06 1.62
C GLY A 24 21.04 -2.33 0.24
N ALA A 25 20.96 -1.32 -0.62
CA ALA A 25 20.48 -1.49 -1.99
C ALA A 25 21.38 -2.40 -2.83
N ILE A 26 22.71 -2.28 -2.69
CA ILE A 26 23.67 -3.18 -3.36
C ILE A 26 23.44 -4.64 -2.92
N ALA A 27 23.27 -4.86 -1.61
CA ALA A 27 22.97 -6.20 -1.08
C ALA A 27 21.64 -6.75 -1.61
N ALA A 28 20.58 -5.93 -1.65
CA ALA A 28 19.28 -6.30 -2.20
C ALA A 28 19.32 -6.65 -3.70
N LEU A 29 20.26 -6.09 -4.46
CA LEU A 29 20.44 -6.38 -5.89
C LEU A 29 21.32 -7.62 -6.17
N SER A 30 21.95 -8.21 -5.15
CA SER A 30 22.67 -9.48 -5.28
C SER A 30 21.73 -10.66 -5.57
N PRO A 31 22.21 -11.81 -6.07
CA PRO A 31 21.35 -12.98 -6.29
C PRO A 31 20.56 -13.42 -5.04
N ALA A 32 21.21 -13.43 -3.87
CA ALA A 32 20.56 -13.77 -2.60
C ALA A 32 19.54 -12.70 -2.19
N GLY A 33 19.91 -11.42 -2.27
CA GLY A 33 19.02 -10.31 -1.93
C GLY A 33 17.78 -10.26 -2.83
N GLN A 34 17.93 -10.56 -4.13
CA GLN A 34 16.79 -10.63 -5.05
C GLN A 34 15.85 -11.78 -4.70
N GLN A 35 16.38 -12.94 -4.28
CA GLN A 35 15.56 -14.05 -3.81
C GLN A 35 14.75 -13.65 -2.56
N GLU A 36 15.40 -13.06 -1.55
CA GLU A 36 14.72 -12.56 -0.35
C GLU A 36 13.65 -11.51 -0.69
N CYS A 37 13.96 -10.58 -1.61
CA CYS A 37 12.99 -9.58 -2.07
C CYS A 37 11.75 -10.24 -2.71
N GLN A 38 11.95 -11.28 -3.53
CA GLN A 38 10.85 -12.02 -4.16
C GLN A 38 10.01 -12.78 -3.15
N GLU A 39 10.61 -13.35 -2.11
CA GLU A 39 9.90 -14.02 -1.03
C GLU A 39 8.99 -13.03 -0.26
N VAL A 40 9.50 -11.83 0.04
CA VAL A 40 8.72 -10.75 0.67
C VAL A 40 7.57 -10.29 -0.23
N VAL A 41 7.82 -10.09 -1.53
CA VAL A 41 6.76 -9.71 -2.49
C VAL A 41 5.69 -10.80 -2.55
N LYS A 42 6.08 -12.07 -2.67
CA LYS A 42 5.16 -13.22 -2.70
C LYS A 42 4.30 -13.29 -1.44
N TYR A 43 4.90 -13.06 -0.27
CA TYR A 43 4.18 -13.03 1.01
C TYR A 43 3.08 -11.97 1.03
N TYR A 44 3.39 -10.74 0.63
CA TYR A 44 2.42 -9.64 0.64
C TYR A 44 1.38 -9.72 -0.48
N LEU A 45 1.71 -10.31 -1.63
CA LEU A 45 0.71 -10.60 -2.66
C LEU A 45 -0.27 -11.68 -2.20
N GLU A 46 0.21 -12.70 -1.48
CA GLU A 46 -0.69 -13.70 -0.88
C GLU A 46 -1.58 -13.07 0.21
N ASN A 47 -1.05 -12.15 1.02
CA ASN A 47 -1.88 -11.38 1.96
C ASN A 47 -2.96 -10.56 1.21
N ALA A 48 -2.59 -9.91 0.11
CA ALA A 48 -3.53 -9.11 -0.69
C ALA A 48 -4.62 -9.99 -1.32
N ARG A 49 -4.28 -11.21 -1.76
CA ARG A 49 -5.22 -12.22 -2.25
C ARG A 49 -6.23 -12.60 -1.16
N LEU A 50 -5.75 -12.97 0.03
CA LEU A 50 -6.60 -13.34 1.16
C LEU A 50 -7.54 -12.21 1.59
N LEU A 51 -7.00 -10.99 1.69
CA LEU A 51 -7.78 -9.81 2.02
C LEU A 51 -8.89 -9.58 0.97
N ARG A 52 -8.54 -9.62 -0.32
CA ARG A 52 -9.51 -9.43 -1.40
C ARG A 52 -10.60 -10.48 -1.38
N GLU A 53 -10.25 -11.76 -1.22
CA GLU A 53 -11.21 -12.86 -1.19
C GLU A 53 -12.14 -12.75 0.01
N GLY A 54 -11.59 -12.45 1.18
CA GLY A 54 -12.36 -12.21 2.41
C GLY A 54 -13.38 -11.08 2.25
N LEU A 55 -12.95 -9.93 1.72
CA LEU A 55 -13.83 -8.79 1.47
C LEU A 55 -14.88 -9.08 0.39
N SER A 56 -14.48 -9.79 -0.66
CA SER A 56 -15.42 -10.14 -1.75
C SER A 56 -16.51 -11.10 -1.26
N ALA A 57 -16.18 -11.98 -0.31
CA ALA A 57 -17.14 -12.91 0.30
C ALA A 57 -18.24 -12.21 1.12
N THR A 58 -18.01 -10.98 1.61
CA THR A 58 -19.03 -10.17 2.29
C THR A 58 -19.94 -9.39 1.32
N GLY A 59 -19.73 -9.56 0.00
CA GLY A 59 -20.49 -8.88 -1.05
C GLY A 59 -19.94 -7.50 -1.43
N LEU A 60 -18.78 -7.10 -0.89
CA LEU A 60 -18.11 -5.86 -1.28
C LEU A 60 -17.45 -6.01 -2.66
N MET A 61 -17.58 -4.96 -3.46
CA MET A 61 -16.92 -4.90 -4.77
C MET A 61 -15.46 -4.48 -4.60
N CYS A 62 -14.55 -5.42 -4.88
CA CYS A 62 -13.11 -5.27 -4.66
C CYS A 62 -12.32 -5.32 -5.98
N PHE A 63 -11.30 -4.46 -6.11
CA PHE A 63 -10.39 -4.37 -7.24
C PHE A 63 -8.93 -4.42 -6.78
N GLY A 64 -8.01 -4.76 -7.69
CA GLY A 64 -6.59 -4.91 -7.36
C GLY A 64 -6.30 -6.17 -6.55
N GLY A 65 -5.22 -6.16 -5.76
CA GLY A 65 -4.79 -7.32 -4.96
C GLY A 65 -4.29 -8.52 -5.75
N ILE A 66 -3.96 -8.34 -7.04
CA ILE A 66 -3.32 -9.36 -7.90
C ILE A 66 -1.85 -9.01 -8.08
N ASP A 67 -1.60 -7.83 -8.62
CA ASP A 67 -0.24 -7.33 -8.93
C ASP A 67 0.21 -6.24 -7.95
N SER A 68 -0.57 -5.99 -6.90
CA SER A 68 -0.32 -4.94 -5.91
C SER A 68 -0.64 -5.40 -4.50
N PRO A 69 0.12 -4.99 -3.46
CA PRO A 69 -0.09 -5.39 -2.08
C PRO A 69 -1.21 -4.60 -1.39
N PHE A 70 -2.25 -4.23 -2.13
CA PHE A 70 -3.41 -3.48 -1.65
C PHE A 70 -4.64 -3.77 -2.49
N VAL A 71 -5.80 -3.63 -1.87
CA VAL A 71 -7.14 -3.83 -2.44
C VAL A 71 -7.90 -2.52 -2.45
N TRP A 72 -8.59 -2.23 -3.54
CA TRP A 72 -9.47 -1.10 -3.70
C TRP A 72 -10.91 -1.54 -3.48
N VAL A 73 -11.58 -1.03 -2.46
CA VAL A 73 -12.92 -1.48 -2.05
C VAL A 73 -13.91 -0.37 -2.33
N LYS A 74 -14.96 -0.68 -3.09
CA LYS A 74 -16.06 0.27 -3.33
C LYS A 74 -16.92 0.39 -2.08
N ALA A 75 -17.20 1.62 -1.68
CA ALA A 75 -18.07 1.89 -0.55
C ALA A 75 -19.50 1.40 -0.85
N PRO A 76 -20.15 0.67 0.07
CA PRO A 76 -21.52 0.22 -0.12
C PRO A 76 -22.49 1.41 -0.02
N GLN A 77 -23.67 1.28 -0.64
CA GLN A 77 -24.81 2.19 -0.45
C GLN A 77 -24.51 3.67 -0.79
N GLY A 78 -23.52 3.94 -1.64
CA GLY A 78 -23.18 5.30 -2.05
C GLY A 78 -22.56 6.16 -0.94
N LEU A 79 -22.02 5.54 0.12
CA LEU A 79 -21.25 6.26 1.14
C LEU A 79 -20.06 6.98 0.50
N SER A 80 -19.76 8.18 0.99
CA SER A 80 -18.47 8.83 0.68
C SER A 80 -17.31 8.02 1.27
N SER A 81 -16.11 8.25 0.73
CA SER A 81 -14.85 7.61 1.14
C SER A 81 -14.58 7.83 2.63
N TRP A 82 -14.83 9.04 3.13
CA TRP A 82 -14.63 9.39 4.53
C TRP A 82 -15.67 8.74 5.45
N GLN A 83 -16.93 8.69 5.03
CA GLN A 83 -17.97 7.97 5.78
C GLN A 83 -17.67 6.47 5.83
N PHE A 84 -17.22 5.90 4.72
CA PHE A 84 -16.85 4.49 4.67
C PHE A 84 -15.64 4.19 5.56
N PHE A 85 -14.60 5.03 5.51
CA PHE A 85 -13.46 4.96 6.42
C PHE A 85 -13.87 5.00 7.91
N GLN A 86 -14.69 6.00 8.28
CA GLN A 86 -15.16 6.14 9.67
C GLN A 86 -15.96 4.92 10.12
N LYS A 87 -16.84 4.41 9.25
CA LYS A 87 -17.62 3.21 9.53
C LYS A 87 -16.73 2.01 9.78
N MET A 88 -15.76 1.76 8.89
CA MET A 88 -14.81 0.66 9.03
C MET A 88 -14.00 0.74 10.34
N LEU A 89 -13.45 1.92 10.63
CA LEU A 89 -12.69 2.14 11.86
C LEU A 89 -13.53 1.87 13.12
N GLN A 90 -14.79 2.31 13.13
CA GLN A 90 -15.66 2.17 14.29
C GLN A 90 -16.23 0.75 14.45
N SER A 91 -16.57 0.07 13.35
CA SER A 91 -17.23 -1.23 13.41
C SER A 91 -16.26 -2.40 13.50
N THR A 92 -15.09 -2.32 12.88
CA THR A 92 -14.13 -3.45 12.80
C THR A 92 -12.75 -3.11 13.34
N GLY A 93 -12.47 -1.83 13.63
CA GLY A 93 -11.13 -1.37 14.01
C GLY A 93 -10.14 -1.31 12.83
N ILE A 94 -10.60 -1.55 11.60
CA ILE A 94 -9.74 -1.61 10.42
C ILE A 94 -9.51 -0.20 9.87
N VAL A 95 -8.23 0.15 9.71
CA VAL A 95 -7.80 1.43 9.14
C VAL A 95 -7.49 1.25 7.66
N GLY A 96 -8.12 2.08 6.82
CA GLY A 96 -7.81 2.22 5.39
C GLY A 96 -7.49 3.65 5.01
N VAL A 97 -7.15 3.88 3.75
CA VAL A 97 -6.98 5.25 3.20
C VAL A 97 -8.23 5.59 2.38
N PRO A 98 -8.97 6.67 2.71
CA PRO A 98 -10.11 7.12 1.92
C PRO A 98 -9.70 7.36 0.47
N GLY A 99 -10.48 6.86 -0.49
CA GLY A 99 -10.17 6.94 -1.91
C GLY A 99 -10.09 8.38 -2.43
N SER A 100 -10.86 9.32 -1.86
CA SER A 100 -10.80 10.74 -2.22
C SER A 100 -9.45 11.42 -1.95
N VAL A 101 -8.58 10.84 -1.11
CA VAL A 101 -7.19 11.30 -0.94
C VAL A 101 -6.37 11.14 -2.24
N PHE A 102 -6.80 10.25 -3.14
CA PHE A 102 -6.17 9.99 -4.43
C PHE A 102 -6.80 10.80 -5.58
N GLY A 103 -7.67 11.76 -5.26
CA GLY A 103 -8.38 12.62 -6.20
C GLY A 103 -9.85 12.24 -6.38
N ASP A 104 -10.58 13.07 -7.13
CA ASP A 104 -12.05 12.99 -7.25
C ASP A 104 -12.55 11.64 -7.77
N CYS A 105 -11.80 10.99 -8.67
CA CYS A 105 -12.14 9.66 -9.18
C CYS A 105 -12.05 8.54 -8.14
N GLY A 106 -11.43 8.80 -6.99
CA GLY A 106 -11.36 7.88 -5.86
C GLY A 106 -12.54 8.01 -4.89
N GLU A 107 -13.44 8.98 -5.09
CA GLU A 107 -14.60 9.15 -4.21
C GLU A 107 -15.52 7.91 -4.20
N GLY A 108 -16.02 7.53 -3.03
CA GLY A 108 -16.76 6.29 -2.82
C GLY A 108 -15.90 5.03 -2.78
N TYR A 109 -14.60 5.14 -2.47
CA TYR A 109 -13.70 3.98 -2.32
C TYR A 109 -12.84 4.05 -1.06
N LEU A 110 -12.24 2.92 -0.70
CA LEU A 110 -11.25 2.78 0.37
C LEU A 110 -10.08 1.91 -0.11
N ARG A 111 -8.84 2.34 0.14
CA ARG A 111 -7.64 1.50 -0.01
C ARG A 111 -7.37 0.74 1.27
N LEU A 112 -7.29 -0.60 1.19
CA LEU A 112 -6.79 -1.44 2.26
C LEU A 112 -5.46 -2.05 1.84
N VAL A 113 -4.45 -1.94 2.70
CA VAL A 113 -3.07 -2.38 2.42
C VAL A 113 -2.82 -3.70 3.14
N ALA A 114 -2.16 -4.64 2.46
CA ALA A 114 -1.90 -5.99 2.96
C ALA A 114 -0.46 -6.18 3.50
N LEU A 115 0.19 -5.06 3.87
CA LEU A 115 1.56 -4.99 4.36
C LEU A 115 1.59 -5.15 5.89
N GLY A 116 1.32 -6.36 6.37
CA GLY A 116 1.35 -6.69 7.79
C GLY A 116 1.50 -8.19 8.02
N PRO A 117 1.54 -8.62 9.29
CA PRO A 117 1.53 -10.04 9.66
C PRO A 117 0.29 -10.75 9.10
N ARG A 118 0.45 -12.02 8.70
CA ARG A 118 -0.61 -12.85 8.10
C ARG A 118 -1.81 -12.96 9.03
N GLU A 119 -1.55 -13.11 10.32
CA GLU A 119 -2.55 -13.29 11.38
C GLU A 119 -3.45 -12.06 11.50
N GLU A 120 -2.89 -10.85 11.34
CA GLU A 120 -3.65 -9.61 11.35
C GLU A 120 -4.55 -9.49 10.11
N ILE A 121 -4.07 -9.92 8.94
CA ILE A 121 -4.87 -9.95 7.70
C ILE A 121 -6.03 -10.93 7.85
N GLU A 122 -5.77 -12.13 8.38
CA GLU A 122 -6.82 -13.12 8.63
C GLU A 122 -7.82 -12.66 9.68
N ALA A 123 -7.37 -11.99 10.74
CA ALA A 123 -8.24 -11.40 11.75
C ALA A 123 -9.10 -10.27 11.16
N ALA A 124 -8.52 -9.40 10.34
CA ALA A 124 -9.25 -8.34 9.64
C ALA A 124 -10.36 -8.91 8.74
N VAL A 125 -10.07 -9.98 8.00
CA VAL A 125 -11.07 -10.67 7.17
C VAL A 125 -12.19 -11.31 8.01
N LYS A 126 -11.86 -11.94 9.15
CA LYS A 126 -12.87 -12.56 10.03
C LYS A 126 -13.80 -11.55 10.70
N ASN A 127 -13.29 -10.35 10.97
CA ASN A 127 -14.04 -9.28 11.65
C ASN A 127 -14.78 -8.34 10.68
N PHE A 128 -14.74 -8.63 9.38
CA PHE A 128 -15.35 -7.80 8.34
C PHE A 128 -16.83 -8.08 8.11
#